data_AF-A0A4Q2JLT1-F1
#
_entry.id   AF-A0A4Q2JLT1-F1
#
_cell.length_a   1.000
_cell.length_b   1.000
_cell.length_c   1.000
_cell.angle_alpha   90.00
_cell.angle_beta   90.00
_cell.angle_gamma   90.00
#
_symmetry.space_group_name_H-M   'P 1'
#
loop_
_entity.id
_entity.type
_entity.pdbx_description
1 polymer ?
#
loop_
_entity_poly.entity_id
_entity_poly.type
_entity_poly.pdbx_seq_one_letter_code
_entity_poly.pdbx_strand_id
1 'polypeptide(L)'
;MPRGVALAWGVAANPQRGPKRELSIERIVDAAVEIADAEGLGAVSMSRVAASLGFTTMSLYRYVTSKDDLILLMQEGAVLPPVPDESIERGWRDGVTAWVLAMRAAYREHPWLVDIPVSGAPITPNSLLIVDWFLREVRSLPFSDGEKMSTLLLLTSYARATGAQERDIGAAAAAAADPADVTGANYFEALAELVTPERFPYLSPLLAAGGYVAEPGTDFEETDDDFSFGLERILDGIEYHVGRVESGAAAVAAEPLPPSLELPRDKQVREAAKARREAEKALREAQKREREAIKHALEREKNALEREKVALERERNARGKAERAK
;
A
#
# COMPACT_ATOMS: atom_id res chain seq x y z
N MET A 1 -31.74 -11.82 -9.56
CA MET A 1 -30.77 -10.83 -9.05
C MET A 1 -30.38 -11.24 -7.63
N PRO A 2 -29.09 -11.27 -7.27
CA PRO A 2 -28.66 -11.48 -5.88
C PRO A 2 -29.31 -10.46 -4.94
N ARG A 3 -29.57 -10.83 -3.68
CA ARG A 3 -30.37 -10.00 -2.77
C ARG A 3 -29.68 -8.69 -2.40
N GLY A 4 -28.38 -8.68 -2.08
CA GLY A 4 -27.62 -7.45 -1.82
C GLY A 4 -27.69 -6.46 -2.99
N VAL A 5 -27.60 -6.97 -4.22
CA VAL A 5 -27.77 -6.15 -5.43
C VAL A 5 -29.18 -5.56 -5.50
N ALA A 6 -30.22 -6.39 -5.32
CA ALA A 6 -31.60 -5.91 -5.33
C ALA A 6 -31.90 -4.87 -4.24
N LEU A 7 -31.22 -4.96 -3.09
CA LEU A 7 -31.29 -3.95 -2.02
C LEU A 7 -30.57 -2.66 -2.42
N ALA A 8 -29.38 -2.74 -3.02
CA ALA A 8 -28.65 -1.57 -3.52
C ALA A 8 -29.48 -0.77 -4.55
N TRP A 9 -30.19 -1.47 -5.44
CA TRP A 9 -31.10 -0.84 -6.41
C TRP A 9 -32.45 -0.37 -5.82
N GLY A 10 -32.73 -0.65 -4.54
CA GLY A 10 -34.03 -0.36 -3.93
C GLY A 10 -35.20 -1.17 -4.49
N VAL A 11 -34.94 -2.25 -5.24
CA VAL A 11 -35.94 -3.10 -5.90
C VAL A 11 -36.45 -4.21 -4.98
N ALA A 12 -35.64 -4.64 -4.01
CA ALA A 12 -36.08 -5.61 -2.99
C ALA A 12 -36.91 -4.91 -1.91
N ALA A 13 -38.04 -5.55 -1.54
CA ALA A 13 -38.90 -5.06 -0.48
C ALA A 13 -38.11 -4.95 0.84
N ASN A 14 -37.84 -3.71 1.26
CA ASN A 14 -37.44 -3.42 2.63
C ASN A 14 -38.59 -3.89 3.54
N PRO A 15 -38.36 -4.57 4.67
CA PRO A 15 -39.42 -4.89 5.65
C PRO A 15 -40.07 -3.60 6.20
N GLN A 16 -40.92 -2.96 5.39
CA GLN A 16 -41.68 -1.76 5.67
C GLN A 16 -43.03 -2.14 6.26
N ARG A 17 -43.12 -2.20 7.59
CA ARG A 17 -44.37 -1.88 8.32
C ARG A 17 -44.05 -1.26 9.68
N GLY A 18 -44.37 0.04 9.84
CA GLY A 18 -44.48 0.74 11.14
C GLY A 18 -43.87 2.16 11.18
N PRO A 19 -44.49 3.15 11.86
CA PRO A 19 -44.01 4.52 11.92
C PRO A 19 -42.85 4.63 12.93
N LYS A 20 -41.64 4.90 12.42
CA LYS A 20 -40.35 4.97 13.13
C LYS A 20 -39.86 3.65 13.74
N ARG A 21 -39.10 2.88 12.96
CA ARG A 21 -38.18 1.89 13.54
C ARG A 21 -36.77 2.46 13.61
N GLU A 22 -36.10 2.21 14.73
CA GLU A 22 -34.71 2.56 14.99
C GLU A 22 -33.71 1.82 14.08
N LEU A 23 -34.10 0.78 13.34
CA LEU A 23 -33.18 -0.01 12.51
C LEU A 23 -33.61 0.01 11.03
N SER A 24 -32.69 0.42 10.15
CA SER A 24 -32.83 0.45 8.69
C SER A 24 -31.57 -0.09 8.02
N ILE A 25 -31.62 -0.33 6.69
CA ILE A 25 -30.45 -0.83 5.95
C ILE A 25 -29.34 0.23 5.96
N GLU A 26 -29.72 1.50 5.75
CA GLU A 26 -28.82 2.65 5.76
C GLU A 26 -28.09 2.73 7.09
N ARG A 27 -28.82 2.69 8.22
CA ARG A 27 -28.20 2.67 9.55
C ARG A 27 -27.29 1.47 9.82
N ILE A 28 -27.60 0.30 9.23
CA ILE A 28 -26.75 -0.90 9.35
C ILE A 28 -25.47 -0.71 8.55
N VAL A 29 -25.57 -0.15 7.33
CA VAL A 29 -24.43 0.13 6.46
C VAL A 29 -23.53 1.20 7.08
N ASP A 30 -24.10 2.33 7.52
CA ASP A 30 -23.36 3.42 8.16
C ASP A 30 -22.54 2.91 9.36
N ALA A 31 -23.18 2.15 10.26
CA ALA A 31 -22.47 1.58 11.41
C ALA A 31 -21.40 0.57 11.02
N ALA A 32 -21.57 -0.16 9.93
CA ALA A 32 -20.57 -1.09 9.43
C ALA A 32 -19.38 -0.36 8.78
N VAL A 33 -19.64 0.73 8.06
CA VAL A 33 -18.62 1.64 7.50
C VAL A 33 -17.83 2.30 8.63
N GLU A 34 -18.48 2.83 9.66
CA GLU A 34 -17.80 3.41 10.84
C GLU A 34 -16.86 2.41 11.53
N ILE A 35 -17.28 1.14 11.67
CA ILE A 35 -16.42 0.08 12.21
C ILE A 35 -15.23 -0.18 11.27
N ALA A 36 -15.46 -0.22 9.96
CA ALA A 36 -14.42 -0.50 8.98
C ALA A 36 -13.40 0.65 8.87
N ASP A 37 -13.84 1.90 8.98
CA ASP A 37 -12.97 3.08 8.99
C ASP A 37 -12.07 3.10 10.23
N ALA A 38 -12.60 2.71 11.38
CA ALA A 38 -11.87 2.74 12.65
C ALA A 38 -10.96 1.52 12.88
N GLU A 39 -11.42 0.32 12.50
CA GLU A 39 -10.80 -0.95 12.88
C GLU A 39 -10.43 -1.85 11.68
N GLY A 40 -10.72 -1.39 10.45
CA GLY A 40 -10.48 -2.13 9.21
C GLY A 40 -11.59 -3.14 8.87
N LEU A 41 -11.60 -3.62 7.62
CA LEU A 41 -12.62 -4.54 7.10
C LEU A 41 -12.73 -5.85 7.90
N GLY A 42 -11.61 -6.31 8.47
CA GLY A 42 -11.53 -7.53 9.27
C GLY A 42 -12.39 -7.49 10.53
N ALA A 43 -12.59 -6.31 11.13
CA ALA A 43 -13.40 -6.12 12.34
C ALA A 43 -14.92 -6.22 12.06
N VAL A 44 -15.32 -6.05 10.80
CA VAL A 44 -16.73 -6.07 10.41
C VAL A 44 -17.28 -7.49 10.47
N SER A 45 -18.22 -7.70 11.38
CA SER A 45 -18.99 -8.94 11.51
C SER A 45 -20.44 -8.63 11.84
N MET A 46 -21.35 -9.52 11.45
CA MET A 46 -22.80 -9.34 11.71
C MET A 46 -23.08 -9.12 13.20
N SER A 47 -22.34 -9.79 14.10
CA SER A 47 -22.48 -9.61 15.54
C SER A 47 -21.93 -8.27 16.03
N ARG A 48 -20.77 -7.83 15.51
CA ARG A 48 -20.15 -6.55 15.89
C ARG A 48 -21.05 -5.37 15.49
N VAL A 49 -21.57 -5.37 14.27
CA VAL A 49 -22.49 -4.33 13.77
C VAL A 49 -23.82 -4.35 14.53
N ALA A 50 -24.34 -5.53 14.87
CA ALA A 50 -25.54 -5.62 15.71
C ALA A 50 -25.31 -5.01 17.10
N ALA A 51 -24.18 -5.35 17.72
CA ALA A 51 -23.83 -4.87 19.05
C ALA A 51 -23.62 -3.35 19.08
N SER A 52 -22.98 -2.75 18.06
CA SER A 52 -22.79 -1.29 18.01
C SER A 52 -24.12 -0.54 17.92
N LEU A 53 -25.13 -1.15 17.29
CA LEU A 53 -26.48 -0.59 17.17
C LEU A 53 -27.42 -0.96 18.33
N GLY A 54 -26.96 -1.75 19.32
CA GLY A 54 -27.81 -2.20 20.43
C GLY A 54 -28.84 -3.27 20.06
N PHE A 55 -28.65 -3.98 18.95
CA PHE A 55 -29.53 -5.05 18.46
C PHE A 55 -28.86 -6.44 18.53
N THR A 56 -29.67 -7.48 18.38
CA THR A 56 -29.18 -8.86 18.22
C THR A 56 -28.76 -9.14 16.78
N THR A 57 -27.80 -10.04 16.57
CA THR A 57 -27.38 -10.48 15.22
C THR A 57 -28.56 -10.97 14.37
N MET A 58 -29.51 -11.71 14.99
CA MET A 58 -30.73 -12.17 14.34
C MET A 58 -31.62 -11.03 13.83
N SER A 59 -31.50 -9.84 14.42
CA SER A 59 -32.24 -8.66 13.95
C SER A 59 -31.69 -8.10 12.65
N LEU A 60 -30.37 -8.14 12.44
CA LEU A 60 -29.72 -7.67 11.21
C LEU A 60 -30.04 -8.58 10.02
N TYR A 61 -30.09 -9.90 10.22
CA TYR A 61 -30.39 -10.86 9.14
C TYR A 61 -31.75 -10.66 8.46
N ARG A 62 -32.67 -9.91 9.08
CA ARG A 62 -33.94 -9.51 8.44
C ARG A 62 -33.75 -8.49 7.31
N TYR A 63 -32.70 -7.68 7.40
CA TYR A 63 -32.38 -6.58 6.48
C TYR A 63 -31.30 -7.00 5.48
N VAL A 64 -30.23 -7.64 5.97
CA VAL A 64 -29.07 -8.04 5.16
C VAL A 64 -28.80 -9.53 5.36
N THR A 65 -28.86 -10.33 4.30
CA THR A 65 -28.89 -11.80 4.39
C THR A 65 -27.56 -12.46 4.68
N SER A 66 -26.45 -11.78 4.41
CA SER A 66 -25.11 -12.33 4.57
C SER A 66 -24.09 -11.21 4.83
N LYS A 67 -22.89 -11.59 5.29
CA LYS A 67 -21.76 -10.65 5.41
C LYS A 67 -21.36 -10.12 4.03
N ASP A 68 -21.44 -10.94 2.98
CA ASP A 68 -21.08 -10.51 1.63
C ASP A 68 -22.07 -9.49 1.07
N ASP A 69 -23.37 -9.65 1.33
CA ASP A 69 -24.38 -8.63 1.01
C ASP A 69 -24.12 -7.33 1.78
N LEU A 70 -23.67 -7.41 3.04
CA LEU A 70 -23.31 -6.23 3.83
C LEU A 70 -22.09 -5.52 3.24
N ILE A 71 -21.02 -6.25 2.89
CA ILE A 71 -19.81 -5.69 2.28
C ILE A 71 -20.16 -5.03 0.94
N LEU A 72 -21.02 -5.64 0.12
CA LEU A 72 -21.49 -5.06 -1.12
C LEU A 72 -22.25 -3.73 -0.90
N LEU A 73 -23.12 -3.68 0.11
CA LEU A 73 -23.85 -2.45 0.45
C LEU A 73 -22.95 -1.38 1.08
N MET A 74 -21.95 -1.77 1.86
CA MET A 74 -20.92 -0.88 2.38
C MET A 74 -20.10 -0.27 1.24
N GLN A 75 -19.65 -1.09 0.29
CA GLN A 75 -18.95 -0.61 -0.90
C GLN A 75 -19.82 0.39 -1.68
N GLU A 76 -21.10 0.08 -1.87
CA GLU A 76 -22.04 0.98 -2.53
C GLU A 76 -22.22 2.32 -1.80
N GLY A 77 -22.29 2.31 -0.46
CA GLY A 77 -22.43 3.52 0.34
C GLY A 77 -21.17 4.37 0.44
N ALA A 78 -20.00 3.72 0.55
CA ALA A 78 -18.69 4.37 0.64
C ALA A 78 -18.24 4.97 -0.69
N VAL A 79 -18.68 4.38 -1.80
CA VAL A 79 -18.38 4.85 -3.14
C VAL A 79 -19.52 5.76 -3.59
N LEU A 80 -19.57 6.98 -3.05
CA LEU A 80 -20.54 8.00 -3.48
C LEU A 80 -19.86 9.01 -4.42
N PRO A 81 -19.97 8.83 -5.74
CA PRO A 81 -19.22 9.68 -6.67
C PRO A 81 -19.77 11.11 -6.66
N PRO A 82 -18.92 12.14 -6.47
CA PRO A 82 -19.32 13.53 -6.64
C PRO A 82 -19.35 13.89 -8.13
N VAL A 83 -20.20 13.20 -8.92
CA VAL A 83 -20.26 13.35 -10.38
C VAL A 83 -20.48 14.83 -10.72
N PRO A 84 -19.52 15.50 -11.40
CA PRO A 84 -19.67 16.90 -11.74
C PRO A 84 -20.80 17.11 -12.74
N ASP A 85 -21.45 18.27 -12.65
CA ASP A 85 -22.50 18.73 -13.56
C ASP A 85 -22.02 18.66 -15.03
N GLU A 86 -22.89 18.18 -15.90
CA GLU A 86 -22.63 18.02 -17.34
C GLU A 86 -22.43 19.35 -18.07
N SER A 87 -22.95 20.44 -17.52
CA SER A 87 -22.80 21.79 -18.08
C SER A 87 -21.37 22.34 -17.97
N ILE A 88 -20.50 21.71 -17.18
CA ILE A 88 -19.11 22.13 -17.04
C ILE A 88 -18.31 21.59 -18.23
N GLU A 89 -18.01 22.46 -19.20
CA GLU A 89 -17.11 22.12 -20.31
C GLU A 89 -15.67 21.95 -19.80
N ARG A 90 -15.11 20.76 -20.05
CA ARG A 90 -13.70 20.43 -19.78
C ARG A 90 -13.18 19.45 -20.83
N GLY A 91 -11.86 19.48 -21.07
CA GLY A 91 -11.21 18.50 -21.93
C GLY A 91 -11.27 17.10 -21.32
N TRP A 92 -11.09 16.07 -22.16
CA TRP A 92 -11.07 14.68 -21.71
C TRP A 92 -10.02 14.44 -20.60
N ARG A 93 -8.86 15.11 -20.70
CA ARG A 93 -7.75 14.97 -19.76
C ARG A 93 -8.13 15.46 -18.37
N ASP A 94 -8.70 16.67 -18.28
CA ASP A 94 -9.18 17.23 -17.00
C ASP A 94 -10.34 16.41 -16.43
N GLY A 95 -11.24 15.94 -17.30
CA GLY A 95 -12.37 15.09 -16.92
C GLY A 95 -11.94 13.76 -16.31
N VAL A 96 -11.03 13.06 -16.98
CA VAL A 96 -10.45 11.81 -16.48
C VAL A 96 -9.65 12.07 -15.20
N THR A 97 -8.88 13.15 -15.14
CA THR A 97 -8.12 13.52 -13.92
C THR A 97 -9.04 13.71 -12.72
N ALA A 98 -10.12 14.49 -12.86
CA ALA A 98 -11.11 14.68 -11.82
C ALA A 98 -11.76 13.36 -11.38
N TRP A 99 -12.04 12.47 -12.34
CA TRP A 99 -12.60 11.15 -12.06
C TRP A 99 -11.61 10.28 -11.26
N VAL A 100 -10.32 10.22 -11.64
CA VAL A 100 -9.32 9.42 -10.89
C VAL A 100 -9.11 10.00 -9.49
N LEU A 101 -9.06 11.34 -9.36
CA LEU A 101 -8.94 12.00 -8.05
C LEU A 101 -10.11 11.70 -7.14
N ALA A 102 -11.35 11.61 -7.67
CA ALA A 102 -12.51 11.17 -6.89
C ALA A 102 -12.36 9.72 -6.42
N MET A 103 -11.83 8.81 -7.26
CA MET A 103 -11.57 7.43 -6.85
C MET A 103 -10.51 7.34 -5.76
N ARG A 104 -9.43 8.12 -5.90
CA ARG A 104 -8.38 8.23 -4.88
C ARG A 104 -8.93 8.78 -3.56
N ALA A 105 -9.77 9.81 -3.61
CA ALA A 105 -10.41 10.38 -2.43
C ALA A 105 -11.24 9.33 -1.69
N ALA A 106 -12.01 8.51 -2.40
CA ALA A 106 -12.77 7.41 -1.80
C ALA A 106 -11.85 6.37 -1.12
N TYR A 107 -10.71 6.02 -1.73
CA TYR A 107 -9.75 5.11 -1.09
C TYR A 107 -9.05 5.71 0.13
N ARG A 108 -8.85 7.03 0.16
CA ARG A 108 -8.28 7.73 1.32
C ARG A 108 -9.28 7.86 2.46
N GLU A 109 -10.53 8.16 2.13
CA GLU A 109 -11.62 8.28 3.11
C GLU A 109 -11.98 6.91 3.71
N HIS A 110 -12.01 5.87 2.87
CA HIS A 110 -12.35 4.51 3.27
C HIS A 110 -11.26 3.50 2.86
N PRO A 111 -10.12 3.43 3.58
CA PRO A 111 -8.97 2.60 3.20
C PRO A 111 -9.26 1.10 3.10
N TRP A 112 -10.28 0.61 3.80
CA TRP A 112 -10.72 -0.79 3.74
C TRP A 112 -11.33 -1.20 2.39
N LEU A 113 -11.68 -0.26 1.50
CA LEU A 113 -12.17 -0.56 0.15
C LEU A 113 -11.17 -1.37 -0.69
N VAL A 114 -9.87 -1.21 -0.43
CA VAL A 114 -8.81 -1.94 -1.15
C VAL A 114 -8.67 -3.41 -0.69
N ASP A 115 -9.30 -3.77 0.43
CA ASP A 115 -9.35 -5.15 0.94
C ASP A 115 -10.49 -5.98 0.36
N ILE A 116 -11.48 -5.33 -0.26
CA ILE A 116 -12.61 -6.02 -0.88
C ILE A 116 -12.11 -6.73 -2.15
N PRO A 117 -12.25 -8.07 -2.26
CA PRO A 117 -11.82 -8.78 -3.47
C PRO A 117 -12.60 -8.34 -4.70
N VAL A 118 -11.89 -8.10 -5.80
CA VAL A 118 -12.52 -7.81 -7.10
C VAL A 118 -13.12 -9.11 -7.63
N SER A 119 -14.44 -9.24 -7.54
CA SER A 119 -15.16 -10.51 -7.78
C SER A 119 -16.11 -10.48 -8.99
N GLY A 120 -15.92 -9.56 -9.92
CA GLY A 120 -16.68 -9.48 -11.18
C GLY A 120 -16.92 -8.05 -11.63
N ALA A 121 -17.82 -7.88 -12.60
CA ALA A 121 -18.24 -6.57 -13.06
C ALA A 121 -19.00 -5.80 -11.96
N PRO A 122 -18.89 -4.46 -11.89
CA PRO A 122 -19.71 -3.67 -11.00
C PRO A 122 -21.19 -3.79 -11.36
N ILE A 123 -22.05 -3.98 -10.36
CA ILE A 123 -23.49 -4.21 -10.57
C ILE A 123 -24.38 -3.37 -9.63
N THR A 124 -23.80 -2.49 -8.84
CA THR A 124 -24.51 -1.60 -7.92
C THR A 124 -24.63 -0.19 -8.52
N PRO A 125 -25.66 0.60 -8.15
CA PRO A 125 -25.95 1.90 -8.76
C PRO A 125 -24.76 2.86 -8.81
N ASN A 126 -24.12 3.16 -7.68
CA ASN A 126 -23.02 4.12 -7.62
C ASN A 126 -21.78 3.61 -8.37
N SER A 127 -21.51 2.30 -8.28
CA SER A 127 -20.42 1.71 -9.06
C SER A 127 -20.66 1.84 -10.57
N LEU A 128 -21.90 1.71 -11.04
CA LEU A 128 -22.24 1.92 -12.46
C LEU A 128 -22.23 3.41 -12.84
N LEU A 129 -22.61 4.32 -11.93
CA LEU A 129 -22.49 5.76 -12.15
C LEU A 129 -21.03 6.19 -12.35
N ILE A 130 -20.08 5.57 -11.65
CA ILE A 130 -18.65 5.81 -11.85
C ILE A 130 -18.18 5.36 -13.22
N VAL A 131 -18.66 4.20 -13.69
CA VAL A 131 -18.38 3.71 -15.04
C VAL A 131 -18.95 4.67 -16.07
N ASP A 132 -20.21 5.08 -15.91
CA ASP A 132 -20.89 5.99 -16.82
C ASP A 132 -20.22 7.37 -16.87
N TRP A 133 -19.83 7.91 -15.71
CA TRP A 133 -19.04 9.15 -15.62
C TRP A 133 -17.73 9.01 -16.38
N PHE A 134 -16.96 7.93 -16.19
CA PHE A 134 -15.74 7.73 -16.96
C PHE A 134 -15.99 7.71 -18.48
N LEU A 135 -16.99 6.94 -18.92
CA LEU A 135 -17.35 6.82 -20.33
C LEU A 135 -17.76 8.17 -20.93
N ARG A 136 -18.41 9.04 -20.14
CA ARG A 136 -18.68 10.42 -20.51
C ARG A 136 -17.39 11.17 -20.79
N GLU A 137 -16.39 11.13 -19.90
CA GLU A 137 -15.16 11.93 -20.08
C GLU A 137 -14.35 11.49 -21.31
N VAL A 138 -14.38 10.21 -21.69
CA VAL A 138 -13.67 9.67 -22.87
C VAL A 138 -14.51 9.62 -24.15
N ARG A 139 -15.76 10.13 -24.13
CA ARG A 139 -16.73 9.96 -25.25
C ARG A 139 -16.26 10.50 -26.59
N SER A 140 -15.41 11.53 -26.59
CA SER A 140 -14.89 12.16 -27.81
C SER A 140 -13.62 11.51 -28.34
N LEU A 141 -13.02 10.58 -27.60
CA LEU A 141 -11.80 9.88 -28.02
C LEU A 141 -12.13 8.82 -29.08
N PRO A 142 -11.23 8.56 -30.04
CA PRO A 142 -11.43 7.57 -31.10
C PRO A 142 -11.26 6.12 -30.61
N PHE A 143 -11.71 5.80 -29.40
CA PHE A 143 -11.59 4.49 -28.79
C PHE A 143 -12.75 3.57 -29.17
N SER A 144 -12.42 2.31 -29.45
CA SER A 144 -13.37 1.21 -29.39
C SER A 144 -13.90 1.00 -27.97
N ASP A 145 -15.03 0.32 -27.83
CA ASP A 145 -15.60 0.03 -26.51
C ASP A 145 -14.66 -0.81 -25.64
N GLY A 146 -13.87 -1.69 -26.26
CA GLY A 146 -12.82 -2.44 -25.58
C GLY A 146 -11.74 -1.53 -25.00
N GLU A 147 -11.25 -0.56 -25.77
CA GLU A 147 -10.24 0.41 -25.32
C GLU A 147 -10.76 1.30 -24.20
N LYS A 148 -12.03 1.73 -24.26
CA LYS A 148 -12.66 2.49 -23.16
C LYS A 148 -12.63 1.69 -21.87
N MET A 149 -13.05 0.41 -21.92
CA MET A 149 -13.06 -0.45 -20.73
C MET A 149 -11.65 -0.79 -20.24
N SER A 150 -10.69 -1.03 -21.14
CA SER A 150 -9.28 -1.25 -20.76
C SER A 150 -8.67 -0.02 -20.11
N THR A 151 -9.00 1.19 -20.58
CA THR A 151 -8.53 2.45 -20.00
C THR A 151 -9.14 2.68 -18.62
N LEU A 152 -10.44 2.41 -18.45
CA LEU A 152 -11.11 2.44 -17.14
C LEU A 152 -10.42 1.49 -16.15
N LEU A 153 -10.14 0.26 -16.57
CA LEU A 153 -9.48 -0.74 -15.72
C LEU A 153 -8.04 -0.33 -15.35
N LEU A 154 -7.29 0.25 -16.29
CA LEU A 154 -5.94 0.77 -16.04
C LEU A 154 -5.96 1.83 -14.94
N LEU A 155 -6.84 2.82 -15.08
CA LEU A 155 -6.89 3.96 -14.16
C LEU A 155 -7.49 3.58 -12.79
N THR A 156 -8.53 2.75 -12.74
CA THR A 156 -9.03 2.22 -11.46
C THR A 156 -7.98 1.37 -10.76
N SER A 157 -7.21 0.55 -11.50
CA SER A 157 -6.11 -0.24 -10.93
C SER A 157 -5.01 0.64 -10.37
N TYR A 158 -4.66 1.73 -11.06
CA TYR A 158 -3.68 2.70 -10.59
C TYR A 158 -4.13 3.39 -9.28
N ALA A 159 -5.36 3.92 -9.25
CA ALA A 159 -5.92 4.54 -8.05
C ALA A 159 -6.01 3.55 -6.88
N ARG A 160 -6.40 2.30 -7.15
CA ARG A 160 -6.49 1.26 -6.13
C ARG A 160 -5.11 0.84 -5.60
N ALA A 161 -4.12 0.68 -6.47
CA ALA A 161 -2.78 0.27 -6.08
C ALA A 161 -2.09 1.34 -5.22
N THR A 162 -2.21 2.60 -5.61
CA THR A 162 -1.67 3.73 -4.83
C THR A 162 -2.42 3.89 -3.50
N GLY A 163 -3.75 3.78 -3.49
CA GLY A 163 -4.52 3.76 -2.23
C GLY A 163 -4.17 2.61 -1.30
N ALA A 164 -3.92 1.40 -1.84
CA ALA A 164 -3.48 0.25 -1.05
C ALA A 164 -2.10 0.47 -0.43
N GLN A 165 -1.17 1.06 -1.18
CA GLN A 165 0.15 1.43 -0.69
C GLN A 165 0.07 2.49 0.41
N GLU A 166 -0.71 3.56 0.22
CA GLU A 166 -0.95 4.58 1.25
C GLU A 166 -1.51 3.95 2.54
N ARG A 167 -2.50 3.05 2.41
CA ARG A 167 -3.10 2.30 3.53
C ARG A 167 -2.08 1.41 4.23
N ASP A 168 -1.29 0.64 3.49
CA ASP A 168 -0.28 -0.27 4.07
C ASP A 168 0.80 0.50 4.83
N ILE A 169 1.27 1.62 4.28
CA ILE A 169 2.23 2.52 4.93
C ILE A 169 1.62 3.13 6.19
N GLY A 170 0.39 3.64 6.12
CA GLY A 170 -0.31 4.22 7.28
C GLY A 170 -0.54 3.20 8.39
N ALA A 171 -0.89 1.96 8.05
CA ALA A 171 -1.07 0.88 9.01
C ALA A 171 0.26 0.47 9.68
N ALA A 172 1.34 0.38 8.89
CA ALA A 172 2.68 0.11 9.42
C ALA A 172 3.15 1.24 10.36
N ALA A 173 2.89 2.49 9.99
CA ALA A 173 3.20 3.67 10.81
C ALA A 173 2.45 3.65 12.15
N ALA A 174 1.15 3.33 12.15
CA ALA A 174 0.34 3.26 13.37
C ALA A 174 0.74 2.10 14.28
N ALA A 175 1.26 1.00 13.72
CA ALA A 175 1.69 -0.19 14.47
C ALA A 175 3.15 -0.10 14.98
N ALA A 176 3.93 0.87 14.51
CA ALA A 176 5.33 0.99 14.86
C ALA A 176 5.53 1.33 16.35
N ALA A 177 6.40 0.58 17.00
CA ALA A 177 6.78 0.84 18.40
C ALA A 177 7.81 1.96 18.52
N ASP A 178 8.63 2.16 17.47
CA ASP A 178 9.66 3.19 17.38
C ASP A 178 9.32 4.19 16.26
N PRO A 179 9.22 5.50 16.56
CA PRO A 179 9.10 6.54 15.53
C PRO A 179 10.19 6.49 14.44
N ALA A 180 11.38 5.94 14.74
CA ALA A 180 12.45 5.74 13.77
C ALA A 180 12.14 4.68 12.68
N ASP A 181 11.22 3.74 12.95
CA ASP A 181 10.75 2.77 11.95
C ASP A 181 9.76 3.42 10.96
N VAL A 182 8.98 4.38 11.43
CA VAL A 182 7.99 5.13 10.65
C VAL A 182 8.64 6.17 9.73
N THR A 183 9.65 6.86 10.26
CA THR A 183 10.40 7.89 9.52
C THR A 183 11.39 7.31 8.51
N GLY A 184 11.47 5.99 8.39
CA GLY A 184 12.38 5.31 7.47
C GLY A 184 13.84 5.36 7.89
N ALA A 185 14.21 5.98 9.01
CA ALA A 185 15.60 6.14 9.46
C ALA A 185 16.31 4.80 9.63
N ASN A 186 15.67 3.84 10.32
CA ASN A 186 16.22 2.49 10.50
C ASN A 186 16.34 1.73 9.17
N TYR A 187 15.40 1.94 8.25
CA TYR A 187 15.43 1.34 6.91
C TYR A 187 16.53 1.95 6.04
N PHE A 188 16.73 3.27 6.11
CA PHE A 188 17.74 3.99 5.36
C PHE A 188 19.16 3.58 5.79
N GLU A 189 19.44 3.49 7.09
CA GLU A 189 20.73 3.00 7.58
C GLU A 189 21.02 1.57 7.11
N ALA A 190 20.02 0.69 7.17
CA ALA A 190 20.16 -0.68 6.67
C ALA A 190 20.38 -0.71 5.15
N LEU A 191 19.67 0.12 4.38
CA LEU A 191 19.86 0.25 2.94
C LEU A 191 21.25 0.79 2.61
N ALA A 192 21.75 1.78 3.35
CA ALA A 192 23.09 2.32 3.15
C ALA A 192 24.20 1.27 3.40
N GLU A 193 24.00 0.34 4.35
CA GLU A 193 24.93 -0.78 4.55
C GLU A 193 24.82 -1.85 3.44
N LEU A 194 23.61 -2.12 2.94
CA LEU A 194 23.34 -3.25 2.03
C LEU A 194 23.48 -2.90 0.54
N VAL A 195 23.26 -1.65 0.16
CA VAL A 195 23.24 -1.18 -1.23
C VAL A 195 24.62 -0.66 -1.63
N THR A 196 25.51 -1.59 -2.02
CA THR A 196 26.85 -1.23 -2.52
C THR A 196 26.87 -1.05 -4.03
N PRO A 197 27.75 -0.21 -4.60
CA PRO A 197 27.88 -0.03 -6.06
C PRO A 197 28.17 -1.33 -6.81
N GLU A 198 28.87 -2.28 -6.19
CA GLU A 198 29.22 -3.56 -6.81
C GLU A 198 28.02 -4.50 -6.93
N ARG A 199 27.08 -4.44 -5.97
CA ARG A 199 25.89 -5.29 -5.95
C ARG A 199 24.70 -4.63 -6.64
N PHE A 200 24.60 -3.31 -6.51
CA PHE A 200 23.47 -2.52 -6.98
C PHE A 200 23.96 -1.21 -7.63
N PRO A 201 24.59 -1.29 -8.82
CA PRO A 201 25.25 -0.14 -9.47
C PRO A 201 24.32 1.02 -9.80
N TYR A 202 23.01 0.77 -9.97
CA TYR A 202 22.03 1.81 -10.30
C TYR A 202 21.23 2.31 -9.09
N LEU A 203 21.06 1.47 -8.07
CA LEU A 203 20.35 1.85 -6.83
C LEU A 203 21.27 2.62 -5.89
N SER A 204 22.56 2.25 -5.83
CA SER A 204 23.53 2.89 -4.93
C SER A 204 23.66 4.41 -5.17
N PRO A 205 23.77 4.91 -6.43
CA PRO A 205 23.76 6.35 -6.67
C PRO A 205 22.45 7.04 -6.30
N LEU A 206 21.30 6.37 -6.50
CA LEU A 206 19.99 6.92 -6.17
C LEU A 206 19.80 7.06 -4.65
N LEU A 207 20.17 6.01 -3.90
CA LEU A 207 20.15 6.02 -2.44
C LEU A 207 21.09 7.10 -1.87
N ALA A 208 22.30 7.22 -2.43
CA ALA A 208 23.26 8.25 -2.02
C ALA A 208 22.78 9.68 -2.33
N ALA A 209 21.93 9.85 -3.33
CA ALA A 209 21.30 11.13 -3.69
C ALA A 209 20.02 11.43 -2.89
N GLY A 210 19.58 10.51 -2.01
CA GLY A 210 18.32 10.66 -1.25
C GLY A 210 17.06 10.39 -2.05
N GLY A 211 17.16 9.94 -3.31
CA GLY A 211 16.00 9.75 -4.21
C GLY A 211 15.29 8.39 -4.10
N TYR A 212 15.55 7.62 -3.03
CA TYR A 212 15.00 6.26 -2.86
C TYR A 212 14.14 6.11 -1.59
N VAL A 213 14.49 6.82 -0.52
CA VAL A 213 13.67 6.94 0.69
C VAL A 213 13.76 8.40 1.11
N ALA A 214 12.62 9.01 1.39
CA ALA A 214 12.52 10.33 2.00
C ALA A 214 13.50 10.44 3.18
N GLU A 215 14.26 11.54 3.27
CA GLU A 215 15.09 11.77 4.45
C GLU A 215 14.20 11.89 5.71
N PRO A 216 14.62 11.35 6.87
CA PRO A 216 13.83 11.48 8.08
C PRO A 216 13.51 12.95 8.41
N GLY A 217 12.23 13.33 8.36
CA GLY A 217 11.78 14.69 8.65
C GLY A 217 11.37 15.53 7.45
N THR A 218 11.38 15.00 6.22
CA THR A 218 10.64 15.57 5.10
C THR A 218 9.17 15.15 5.19
N ASP A 219 8.25 16.12 5.13
CA ASP A 219 6.81 15.85 5.21
C ASP A 219 6.39 14.85 4.13
N PHE A 220 5.41 13.98 4.44
CA PHE A 220 4.84 12.95 3.55
C PHE A 220 4.17 13.50 2.26
N GLU A 221 4.42 14.76 1.89
CA GLU A 221 3.96 15.42 0.66
C GLU A 221 4.47 14.72 -0.62
N GLU A 222 5.53 13.91 -0.55
CA GLU A 222 6.03 13.11 -1.69
C GLU A 222 5.00 12.15 -2.29
N THR A 223 4.06 11.63 -1.48
CA THR A 223 3.01 10.72 -1.99
C THR A 223 2.03 11.41 -2.95
N ASP A 224 1.88 12.74 -2.86
CA ASP A 224 1.05 13.50 -3.79
C ASP A 224 1.77 13.73 -5.13
N ASP A 225 3.10 13.86 -5.11
CA ASP A 225 3.93 13.99 -6.32
C ASP A 225 4.02 12.67 -7.09
N ASP A 226 4.27 11.55 -6.41
CA ASP A 226 4.35 10.21 -7.05
C ASP A 226 3.04 9.80 -7.72
N PHE A 227 1.91 10.08 -7.05
CA PHE A 227 0.58 9.82 -7.62
C PHE A 227 0.34 10.68 -8.86
N SER A 228 0.63 11.97 -8.78
CA SER A 228 0.42 12.90 -9.88
C SER A 228 1.34 12.58 -11.05
N PHE A 229 2.61 12.29 -10.78
CA PHE A 229 3.58 11.87 -11.79
C PHE A 229 3.11 10.62 -12.53
N GLY A 230 2.71 9.57 -11.81
CA GLY A 230 2.25 8.33 -12.43
C GLY A 230 0.96 8.51 -13.23
N LEU A 231 0.00 9.30 -12.72
CA LEU A 231 -1.21 9.65 -13.46
C LEU A 231 -0.89 10.39 -14.75
N GLU A 232 -0.06 11.42 -14.70
CA GLU A 232 0.35 12.18 -15.88
C GLU A 232 1.04 11.29 -16.92
N ARG A 233 1.92 10.36 -16.50
CA ARG A 233 2.55 9.41 -17.43
C ARG A 233 1.53 8.47 -18.09
N ILE A 234 0.49 8.05 -17.37
CA ILE A 234 -0.58 7.24 -17.94
C ILE A 234 -1.37 8.07 -18.97
N LEU A 235 -1.74 9.31 -18.61
CA LEU A 235 -2.49 10.21 -19.50
C LEU A 235 -1.68 10.59 -20.75
N ASP A 236 -0.37 10.82 -20.62
CA ASP A 236 0.55 11.03 -21.76
C ASP A 236 0.56 9.83 -22.71
N GLY A 237 0.57 8.60 -22.16
CA GLY A 237 0.49 7.37 -22.94
C GLY A 237 -0.83 7.20 -23.67
N ILE A 238 -1.95 7.56 -23.03
CA ILE A 238 -3.29 7.56 -23.62
C ILE A 238 -3.36 8.59 -24.76
N GLU A 239 -2.87 9.80 -24.56
CA GLU A 239 -2.83 10.86 -25.57
C GLU A 239 -1.98 10.45 -26.78
N TYR A 240 -0.83 9.84 -26.55
CA TYR A 240 0.00 9.28 -27.61
C TYR A 240 -0.73 8.18 -28.39
N HIS A 241 -1.48 7.29 -27.70
CA HIS A 241 -2.29 6.25 -28.36
C HIS A 241 -3.41 6.86 -29.21
N VAL A 242 -4.10 7.89 -28.72
CA VAL A 242 -5.09 8.65 -29.50
C VAL A 242 -4.48 9.16 -30.81
N GLY A 243 -3.32 9.82 -30.74
CA GLY A 243 -2.62 10.30 -31.95
C GLY A 243 -2.22 9.18 -32.91
N ARG A 244 -1.85 8.00 -32.40
CA ARG A 244 -1.59 6.81 -33.23
C ARG A 244 -2.84 6.32 -33.95
N VAL A 245 -3.96 6.21 -33.24
CA VAL A 245 -5.24 5.76 -33.82
C VAL A 245 -5.70 6.72 -34.91
N GLU A 246 -5.63 8.02 -34.66
CA GLU A 246 -5.98 9.07 -35.64
C GLU A 246 -5.08 9.01 -36.88
N SER A 247 -3.80 8.69 -36.72
CA SER A 247 -2.85 8.52 -37.83
C SER A 247 -3.01 7.19 -38.59
N GLY A 248 -3.91 6.29 -38.16
CA GLY A 248 -4.11 4.98 -38.75
C GLY A 248 -2.99 3.97 -38.48
N ALA A 249 -2.16 4.21 -37.45
CA ALA A 249 -1.08 3.31 -37.07
C ALA A 249 -1.64 2.02 -36.44
N ALA A 250 -1.12 0.86 -36.84
CA ALA A 250 -1.56 -0.43 -36.32
C ALA A 250 -1.36 -0.54 -34.79
N ALA A 251 -2.28 -1.23 -34.13
CA ALA A 251 -2.20 -1.57 -32.71
C ALA A 251 -0.94 -2.39 -32.42
N VAL A 252 -0.30 -2.14 -31.27
CA VAL A 252 0.83 -2.94 -30.81
C VAL A 252 0.29 -4.31 -30.39
N ALA A 253 0.74 -5.37 -31.06
CA ALA A 253 0.40 -6.72 -30.67
C ALA A 253 1.00 -7.04 -29.29
N ALA A 254 0.27 -7.79 -28.46
CA ALA A 254 0.81 -8.30 -27.22
C ALA A 254 1.99 -9.24 -27.53
N GLU A 255 3.21 -8.79 -27.25
CA GLU A 255 4.38 -9.65 -27.37
C GLU A 255 4.44 -10.59 -26.16
N PRO A 256 4.69 -11.90 -26.38
CA PRO A 256 4.91 -12.82 -25.27
C PRO A 256 6.16 -12.42 -24.50
N LEU A 257 6.20 -12.77 -23.21
CA LEU A 257 7.40 -12.62 -22.41
C LEU A 257 8.60 -13.29 -23.13
N PRO A 258 9.73 -12.59 -23.28
CA PRO A 258 10.93 -13.20 -23.83
C PRO A 258 11.30 -14.46 -23.03
N PRO A 259 11.70 -15.58 -23.68
CA PRO A 259 12.04 -16.83 -22.99
C PRO A 259 13.13 -16.67 -21.92
N SER A 260 14.01 -15.67 -22.07
CA SER A 260 15.07 -15.34 -21.12
C SER A 260 14.57 -14.71 -19.80
N LEU A 261 13.35 -14.20 -19.77
CA LEU A 261 12.73 -13.58 -18.59
C LEU A 261 11.70 -14.49 -17.92
N GLU A 262 11.45 -15.68 -18.47
CA GLU A 262 10.60 -16.67 -17.81
C GLU A 262 11.28 -17.18 -16.54
N LEU A 263 10.58 -17.07 -15.40
CA LEU A 263 11.06 -17.61 -14.13
C LEU A 263 11.26 -19.13 -14.26
N PRO A 264 12.49 -19.66 -14.13
CA PRO A 264 12.73 -21.08 -14.28
C PRO A 264 11.96 -21.85 -13.21
N ARG A 265 11.01 -22.69 -13.65
CA ARG A 265 10.28 -23.61 -12.74
C ARG A 265 11.05 -24.90 -12.46
N ASP A 266 12.29 -24.98 -12.96
CA ASP A 266 13.17 -26.13 -12.84
C ASP A 266 13.60 -26.40 -11.39
N LYS A 267 13.62 -27.69 -11.03
CA LYS A 267 13.95 -28.15 -9.68
C LYS A 267 15.41 -27.86 -9.31
N GLN A 268 16.34 -28.04 -10.25
CA GLN A 268 17.77 -27.82 -10.02
C GLN A 268 18.07 -26.34 -9.78
N VAL A 269 17.38 -25.42 -10.49
CA VAL A 269 17.49 -23.97 -10.24
C VAL A 269 17.05 -23.61 -8.83
N ARG A 270 15.96 -24.21 -8.33
CA ARG A 270 15.49 -24.01 -6.94
C ARG A 270 16.46 -24.58 -5.92
N GLU A 271 17.02 -25.76 -6.17
CA GLU A 271 18.02 -26.38 -5.30
C GLU A 271 19.32 -25.55 -5.26
N ALA A 272 19.80 -25.06 -6.40
CA ALA A 272 20.96 -24.17 -6.48
C ALA A 272 20.71 -22.84 -5.76
N ALA A 273 19.54 -22.24 -5.91
CA ALA A 273 19.15 -21.02 -5.19
C ALA A 273 19.08 -21.26 -3.66
N LYS A 274 18.61 -22.44 -3.23
CA LYS A 274 18.62 -22.83 -1.82
C LYS A 274 20.04 -22.99 -1.28
N ALA A 275 20.91 -23.70 -2.00
CA ALA A 275 22.31 -23.86 -1.63
C ALA A 275 23.05 -22.51 -1.53
N ARG A 276 22.76 -21.58 -2.45
CA ARG A 276 23.29 -20.20 -2.38
C ARG A 276 22.86 -19.49 -1.10
N ARG A 277 21.57 -19.55 -0.74
CA ARG A 277 21.03 -18.93 0.50
C ARG A 277 21.68 -19.53 1.75
N GLU A 278 21.92 -20.84 1.77
CA GLU A 278 22.61 -21.51 2.89
C GLU A 278 24.07 -21.06 3.00
N ALA A 279 24.78 -20.95 1.88
CA ALA A 279 26.14 -20.43 1.84
C ALA A 279 26.23 -18.95 2.27
N GLU A 280 25.31 -18.10 1.81
CA GLU A 280 25.21 -16.69 2.21
C GLU A 280 24.91 -16.55 3.71
N LYS A 281 24.12 -17.45 4.30
CA LYS A 281 23.86 -17.47 5.74
C LYS A 281 25.11 -17.87 6.51
N ALA A 282 25.80 -18.92 6.08
CA ALA A 282 27.05 -19.38 6.69
C ALA A 282 28.14 -18.30 6.63
N LEU A 283 28.24 -17.59 5.51
CA LEU A 283 29.16 -16.46 5.35
C LEU A 283 28.84 -15.33 6.33
N ARG A 284 27.57 -14.94 6.47
CA ARG A 284 27.15 -13.93 7.45
C ARG A 284 27.47 -14.32 8.88
N GLU A 285 27.25 -15.59 9.26
CA GLU A 285 27.61 -16.10 10.59
C GLU A 285 29.12 -16.08 10.82
N ALA A 286 29.92 -16.44 9.81
CA ALA A 286 31.38 -16.40 9.89
C ALA A 286 31.90 -14.96 10.07
N GLN A 287 31.39 -14.01 9.28
CA GLN A 287 31.73 -12.59 9.39
C GLN A 287 31.35 -12.01 10.76
N LYS A 288 30.21 -12.41 11.34
CA LYS A 288 29.82 -12.01 12.69
C LYS A 288 30.81 -12.51 13.75
N ARG A 289 31.20 -13.79 13.68
CA ARG A 289 32.19 -14.38 14.60
C ARG A 289 33.55 -13.69 14.48
N GLU A 290 33.96 -13.34 13.27
CA GLU A 290 35.18 -12.57 13.02
C GLU A 290 35.12 -11.19 13.69
N ARG A 291 34.03 -10.44 13.51
CA ARG A 291 33.83 -9.13 14.18
C ARG A 291 33.87 -9.25 15.71
N GLU A 292 33.22 -10.26 16.29
CA GLU A 292 33.24 -10.52 17.74
C GLU A 292 34.65 -10.87 18.23
N ALA A 293 35.39 -11.70 17.49
CA ALA A 293 36.75 -12.07 17.83
C ALA A 293 37.69 -10.86 17.81
N ILE A 294 37.56 -9.98 16.80
CA ILE A 294 38.30 -8.72 16.71
C ILE A 294 37.96 -7.82 17.90
N LYS A 295 36.67 -7.65 18.22
CA LYS A 295 36.23 -6.84 19.37
C LYS A 295 36.84 -7.35 20.67
N HIS A 296 36.76 -8.66 20.93
CA HIS A 296 37.36 -9.24 22.13
C HIS A 296 38.89 -9.14 22.15
N ALA A 297 39.56 -9.20 20.99
CA ALA A 297 41.00 -8.98 20.93
C ALA A 297 41.37 -7.54 21.34
N LEU A 298 40.67 -6.54 20.80
CA LEU A 298 40.85 -5.14 21.15
C LEU A 298 40.55 -4.87 22.64
N GLU A 299 39.50 -5.48 23.20
CA GLU A 299 39.18 -5.38 24.64
C GLU A 299 40.28 -6.02 25.51
N ARG A 300 40.81 -7.19 25.13
CA ARG A 300 41.92 -7.83 25.84
C ARG A 300 43.17 -6.96 25.84
N GLU A 301 43.51 -6.37 24.70
CA GLU A 301 44.66 -5.48 24.55
C GLU A 301 44.49 -4.21 25.40
N LYS A 302 43.31 -3.57 25.36
CA LYS A 302 42.97 -2.44 26.22
C LYS A 302 43.11 -2.77 27.71
N ASN A 303 42.55 -3.91 28.14
CA ASN A 303 42.63 -4.36 29.53
C ASN A 303 44.07 -4.69 29.96
N ALA A 304 44.91 -5.20 29.05
CA ALA A 304 46.32 -5.46 29.33
C ALA A 304 47.09 -4.13 29.53
N LEU A 305 46.87 -3.15 28.66
CA LEU A 305 47.45 -1.80 28.77
C LEU A 305 47.01 -1.10 30.07
N GLU A 306 45.75 -1.22 30.47
CA GLU A 306 45.25 -0.68 31.74
C GLU A 306 45.91 -1.35 32.95
N ARG A 307 46.07 -2.68 32.93
CA ARG A 307 46.77 -3.41 34.01
C ARG A 307 48.23 -3.02 34.13
N GLU A 308 48.92 -2.88 33.00
CA GLU A 308 50.32 -2.43 32.96
C GLU A 308 50.45 -1.02 33.53
N LYS A 309 49.56 -0.09 33.15
CA LYS A 309 49.50 1.26 33.69
C LYS A 309 49.29 1.28 35.21
N VAL A 310 48.36 0.46 35.73
CA VAL A 310 48.11 0.33 37.17
C VAL A 310 49.31 -0.26 37.91
N ALA A 311 50.01 -1.23 37.31
CA ALA A 311 51.22 -1.82 37.89
C ALA A 311 52.35 -0.77 37.99
N LEU A 312 52.59 -0.01 36.91
CA LEU A 312 53.58 1.08 36.90
C LEU A 312 53.25 2.17 37.92
N GLU A 313 51.97 2.53 38.09
CA GLU A 313 51.54 3.49 39.12
C GLU A 313 51.76 2.97 40.54
N ARG A 314 51.50 1.68 40.79
CA ARG A 314 51.76 1.03 42.10
C ARG A 314 53.24 0.99 42.42
N GLU A 315 54.10 0.63 41.47
CA GLU A 315 55.55 0.65 41.65
C GLU A 315 56.07 2.07 41.93
N ARG A 316 55.58 3.08 41.19
CA ARG A 316 55.91 4.48 41.43
C ARG A 316 55.52 4.92 42.84
N ASN A 317 54.33 4.55 43.29
CA ASN A 317 53.85 4.87 44.64
C ASN A 317 54.65 4.12 45.74
N ALA A 318 55.07 2.88 45.49
CA ALA A 318 55.90 2.11 46.42
C ALA A 318 57.31 2.71 46.55
N ARG A 319 57.95 3.11 45.43
CA ARG A 319 59.23 3.83 45.45
C ARG A 319 59.11 5.16 46.19
N GLY A 320 58.07 5.95 45.91
CA GLY A 320 57.83 7.21 46.61
C GLY A 320 57.57 7.05 48.12
N LYS A 321 57.01 5.93 48.57
CA LYS A 321 56.88 5.61 50.01
C LYS A 321 58.20 5.18 50.64
N ALA A 322 59.00 4.38 49.94
CA ALA A 322 60.31 3.93 50.43
C ALA A 322 61.31 5.10 50.57
N GLU A 323 61.26 6.08 49.67
CA GLU A 323 62.07 7.29 49.73
C GLU A 323 61.65 8.25 50.87
N ARG A 324 60.39 8.21 51.31
CA ARG A 324 59.89 9.01 52.45
C ARG A 324 60.12 8.36 53.82
N ALA A 325 60.53 7.09 53.85
CA ALA A 325 60.79 6.34 55.07
C ALA A 325 62.29 6.29 55.46
N LYS A 326 63.16 6.89 54.63
CA LYS A 326 64.57 7.19 54.92
C LYS A 326 64.72 8.65 55.31
#